data_AF-A0A841QZC5-F1
#
_entry.id   AF-A0A841QZC5-F1
#
_cell.length_a   1.000
_cell.length_b   1.000
_cell.length_c   1.000
_cell.angle_alpha   90.00
_cell.angle_beta   90.00
_cell.angle_gamma   90.00
#
_symmetry.space_group_name_H-M   'P 1'
#
loop_
_entity.id
_entity.type
_entity.pdbx_description
1 polymer ?
#
loop_
_entity_poly.entity_id
_entity_poly.type
_entity_poly.pdbx_seq_one_letter_code
_entity_poly.pdbx_strand_id
1 'polypeptide(L)' 'MDKTLRLVHSKIKSYVTLRLVHRLQEIWDNPEFLLIAVVHLQTDEQRQKLLDIIEKENLTDTDEITKIAWDIEDGYI' A
#
# COMPACT_ATOMS: atom_id res chain seq x y z
N MET A 1 -20.91 5.49 -1.81
CA MET A 1 -19.57 4.93 -2.03
C MET A 1 -18.58 6.07 -2.20
N ASP A 2 -17.59 6.11 -1.32
CA ASP A 2 -16.52 7.11 -1.31
C ASP A 2 -15.84 7.22 -2.71
N LYS A 3 -15.44 8.44 -3.11
CA LYS A 3 -14.73 8.65 -4.38
C LYS A 3 -13.32 8.06 -4.33
N THR A 4 -12.65 8.15 -3.19
CA THR A 4 -11.31 7.62 -2.95
C THR A 4 -11.32 6.09 -3.01
N LEU A 5 -12.30 5.43 -2.38
CA LEU A 5 -12.44 3.97 -2.45
C LEU A 5 -12.68 3.48 -3.89
N ARG A 6 -13.47 4.21 -4.69
CA ARG A 6 -13.62 3.92 -6.13
C ARG A 6 -12.31 4.02 -6.89
N LEU A 7 -11.50 5.03 -6.58
CA LEU A 7 -10.19 5.20 -7.20
C LEU A 7 -9.28 4.01 -6.88
N VAL A 8 -9.18 3.63 -5.60
CA VAL A 8 -8.41 2.45 -5.15
C VAL A 8 -8.79 1.22 -5.96
N HIS A 9 -10.07 0.86 -5.98
CA HIS A 9 -10.53 -0.33 -6.70
C HIS A 9 -10.26 -0.26 -8.22
N SER A 10 -10.37 0.92 -8.83
CA SER A 10 -10.13 1.09 -10.27
C SER A 10 -8.66 0.85 -10.66
N LYS A 11 -7.74 1.01 -9.71
CA LYS A 11 -6.28 0.92 -9.89
C LYS A 11 -5.70 -0.44 -9.53
N ILE A 12 -6.49 -1.34 -8.95
CA ILE A 12 -6.06 -2.74 -8.75
C ILE A 12 -5.97 -3.41 -10.12
N LYS A 13 -4.74 -3.58 -10.61
CA LYS A 13 -4.43 -4.18 -11.92
C LYS A 13 -3.58 -5.44 -11.83
N SER A 14 -3.03 -5.76 -10.66
CA SER A 14 -2.21 -6.94 -10.42
C SER A 14 -2.62 -7.65 -9.13
N TYR A 15 -2.21 -8.90 -9.02
CA TYR A 15 -2.40 -9.69 -7.80
C TYR A 15 -1.65 -9.08 -6.60
N VAL A 16 -0.45 -8.54 -6.83
CA VAL A 16 0.35 -7.88 -5.79
C VAL A 16 -0.35 -6.63 -5.26
N THR A 17 -0.89 -5.77 -6.14
CA THR A 17 -1.68 -4.61 -5.71
C THR A 17 -2.88 -5.03 -4.87
N LEU A 18 -3.61 -6.07 -5.29
CA LEU A 18 -4.77 -6.57 -4.54
C LEU A 18 -4.37 -7.04 -3.13
N ARG A 19 -3.29 -7.82 -3.02
CA ARG A 19 -2.80 -8.31 -1.73
C ARG A 19 -2.37 -7.17 -0.82
N LEU A 20 -1.63 -6.20 -1.34
CA LEU A 20 -1.19 -5.05 -0.55
C LEU A 20 -2.38 -4.21 -0.08
N VAL A 21 -3.35 -3.90 -0.96
CA VAL A 21 -4.58 -3.18 -0.56
C VAL A 21 -5.31 -3.93 0.55
N HIS A 22 -5.50 -5.24 0.42
CA HIS A 22 -6.17 -6.04 1.44
C HIS A 22 -5.41 -5.98 2.78
N ARG A 23 -4.08 -6.11 2.74
CA ARG A 23 -3.27 -6.06 3.96
C ARG A 23 -3.32 -4.69 4.64
N LEU A 24 -3.24 -3.60 3.88
CA LEU A 24 -3.40 -2.25 4.42
C LEU A 24 -4.81 -2.03 4.98
N GLN A 25 -5.84 -2.59 4.35
CA GLN A 25 -7.22 -2.50 4.82
C GLN A 25 -7.45 -3.24 6.15
N GLU A 26 -6.80 -4.39 6.34
CA GLU A 26 -6.82 -5.11 7.63
C GLU A 26 -6.17 -4.30 8.76
N ILE A 27 -5.13 -3.52 8.44
CA ILE A 27 -4.43 -2.65 9.41
C ILE A 27 -5.29 -1.43 9.72
N TRP A 28 -5.76 -0.74 8.68
CA TRP A 28 -6.63 0.41 8.81
C TRP A 28 -7.53 0.57 7.58
N ASP A 29 -8.84 0.38 7.78
CA ASP A 29 -9.86 0.55 6.75
C ASP A 29 -10.15 2.04 6.47
N ASN A 30 -9.12 2.75 5.99
CA ASN A 30 -9.18 4.14 5.58
C ASN A 30 -8.83 4.28 4.10
N PRO A 31 -9.76 4.74 3.23
CA PRO A 31 -9.52 4.86 1.80
C PRO A 31 -8.29 5.71 1.42
N GLU A 32 -7.95 6.76 2.18
CA GLU A 32 -6.77 7.59 1.94
C GLU A 32 -5.48 6.80 2.18
N PHE A 33 -5.45 6.00 3.26
CA PHE A 33 -4.30 5.13 3.57
C PHE A 33 -4.08 4.08 2.48
N LEU A 34 -5.16 3.51 1.93
CA LEU A 34 -5.07 2.54 0.85
C LEU A 34 -4.49 3.12 -0.45
N LEU A 35 -4.44 4.44 -0.62
CA LEU A 35 -3.82 5.08 -1.79
C LEU A 35 -2.32 4.80 -1.88
N ILE A 36 -1.64 4.47 -0.77
CA ILE A 36 -0.24 4.03 -0.76
C ILE A 36 0.01 2.93 -1.80
N ALA A 37 -0.85 1.91 -1.83
CA ALA A 37 -0.68 0.75 -2.70
C ALA A 37 -0.90 1.03 -4.20
N VAL A 38 -1.63 2.10 -4.53
CA VAL A 38 -2.15 2.33 -5.91
C VAL A 38 -1.72 3.66 -6.53
N VAL A 39 -1.27 4.63 -5.75
CA VAL A 39 -0.83 5.96 -6.21
C VAL A 39 0.66 6.16 -5.97
N HIS A 40 1.15 5.92 -4.75
CA HIS A 40 2.56 6.18 -4.39
C HIS A 40 3.49 5.11 -4.95
N LEU A 41 3.16 3.84 -4.76
CA LEU A 41 3.96 2.75 -5.32
C LEU A 41 3.58 2.52 -6.80
N GLN A 42 4.53 2.81 -7.69
CA GLN A 42 4.30 2.83 -9.13
C GLN A 42 4.39 1.45 -9.77
N THR A 43 5.29 0.58 -9.27
CA THR A 43 5.52 -0.75 -9.83
C THR A 43 5.10 -1.88 -8.89
N ASP A 44 4.91 -3.08 -9.46
CA ASP A 44 4.61 -4.26 -8.63
C ASP A 44 5.80 -4.65 -7.75
N GLU A 45 7.05 -4.39 -8.18
CA GLU A 45 8.22 -4.63 -7.33
C GLU A 45 8.19 -3.76 -6.07
N GLN A 46 7.86 -2.47 -6.21
CA GLN A 46 7.72 -1.56 -5.06
C GLN A 46 6.60 -2.01 -4.11
N ARG A 47 5.45 -2.42 -4.67
CA ARG A 47 4.32 -2.94 -3.88
C ARG A 47 4.68 -4.23 -3.15
N GLN A 48 5.35 -5.15 -3.82
CA GLN A 48 5.78 -6.41 -3.23
C GLN A 48 6.76 -6.14 -2.09
N LYS A 49 7.69 -5.20 -2.27
CA LYS A 49 8.65 -4.83 -1.24
C LYS A 49 8.00 -4.28 0.02
N LEU A 50 7.03 -3.36 -0.11
CA LEU A 50 6.31 -2.87 1.06
C LEU A 50 5.53 -4.01 1.73
N LEU A 51 4.87 -4.87 0.96
CA LEU A 51 4.13 -6.02 1.49
C LEU A 51 5.06 -6.96 2.28
N ASP A 52 6.24 -7.27 1.74
CA ASP A 52 7.23 -8.14 2.37
C ASP A 52 7.72 -7.55 3.70
N ILE A 53 7.96 -6.23 3.77
CA ILE A 53 8.38 -5.55 5.01
C ILE A 53 7.26 -5.61 6.05
N ILE A 54 6.02 -5.26 5.67
CA ILE A 54 4.85 -5.32 6.56
C ILE A 54 4.68 -6.74 7.13
N GLU A 55 4.79 -7.78 6.30
CA GLU A 55 4.61 -9.17 6.72
C GLU A 55 5.77 -9.67 7.59
N LYS A 56 7.02 -9.33 7.23
CA LYS A 56 8.22 -9.76 7.94
C LYS A 56 8.34 -9.11 9.33
N GLU A 57 8.02 -7.84 9.43
CA GLU A 57 8.17 -7.05 10.67
C GLU A 57 6.86 -6.96 11.47
N ASN A 58 5.77 -7.52 10.91
CA ASN A 58 4.42 -7.43 11.47
C ASN A 58 4.01 -5.97 11.77
N LEU A 59 4.30 -5.06 10.82
CA LEU A 59 4.01 -3.65 10.97
C LEU A 59 2.50 -3.40 10.99
N THR A 60 2.07 -2.63 11.99
CA THR A 60 0.69 -2.17 12.14
C THR A 60 0.58 -0.66 12.31
N ASP A 61 1.71 0.04 12.52
CA ASP A 61 1.74 1.49 12.65
C ASP A 61 1.60 2.15 11.28
N THR A 62 0.57 2.98 11.12
CA THR A 62 0.22 3.56 9.83
C THR A 62 1.21 4.64 9.39
N ASP A 63 1.80 5.37 10.33
CA ASP A 63 2.76 6.43 10.03
C ASP A 63 4.10 5.82 9.58
N GLU A 64 4.54 4.75 10.25
CA GLU A 64 5.72 3.98 9.87
C GLU A 64 5.56 3.35 8.47
N ILE A 65 4.42 2.72 8.19
CA ILE A 65 4.12 2.14 6.87
C ILE A 65 4.12 3.22 5.78
N THR A 66 3.53 4.39 6.06
CA THR A 66 3.51 5.51 5.12
C THR A 66 4.92 6.00 4.81
N LYS A 67 5.75 6.15 5.85
CA LYS A 67 7.14 6.55 5.71
C LYS A 67 7.95 5.56 4.87
N ILE A 68 7.83 4.26 5.16
CA ILE A 68 8.53 3.21 4.38
C ILE A 68 8.08 3.22 2.92
N ALA A 69 6.79 3.46 2.64
CA ALA A 69 6.30 3.56 1.28
C ALA A 69 6.96 4.71 0.50
N TRP A 70 7.15 5.88 1.14
CA TRP A 70 7.88 6.99 0.54
C TRP A 70 9.36 6.67 0.34
N ASP A 71 10.01 6.04 1.32
CA ASP A 71 11.40 5.63 1.19
C ASP A 71 11.59 4.63 0.02
N ILE A 72 10.61 3.76 -0.26
CA ILE A 72 10.60 2.85 -1.42
C ILE A 72 10.33 3.60 -2.74
N GLU A 73 9.39 4.55 -2.74
CA GLU A 73 9.06 5.37 -3.92
C GLU A 73 10.27 6.18 -4.38
N ASP A 74 10.96 6.83 -3.44
CA ASP A 74 12.16 7.63 -3.67
C ASP A 74 13.42 6.77 -3.95
N GLY A 75 13.34 5.46 -3.72
CA GLY A 75 14.45 4.52 -3.95
C GLY A 75 15.54 4.53 -2.88
N TYR A 76 15.22 4.96 -1.66
CA TYR A 76 16.14 4.94 -0.51
C TYR A 76 16.36 3.54 0.07
N ILE A 77 15.41 2.62 -0.14
CA ILE A 77 15.52 1.23 0.26
C ILE A 77 15.23 0.31 -0.89
#